data_AF-Q98RU3-F1
#
_entry.id   AF-Q98RU3-F1
#
_cell.length_a   1.000
_cell.length_b   1.000
_cell.length_c   1.000
_cell.angle_alpha   90.00
_cell.angle_beta   90.00
_cell.angle_gamma   90.00
#
_symmetry.space_group_name_H-M   'P 1'
#
loop_
_entity.id
_entity.type
_entity.pdbx_description
1 polymer ?
#
loop_
_entity_poly.entity_id
_entity_poly.type
_entity_poly.pdbx_seq_one_letter_code
_entity_poly.pdbx_strand_id
1 'polypeptide(L)'
;MIQLLINIIIIWYLINNNIPNRYLLFTYKLITKIMSNRYNKSTKSTDLYLRTFVKNLKLPRENVKKKFLKELIRRTNSSRKSRSVISLSKLIKFSLKDTTKSILTVSKILNDERISKTPKLKIFALNFSSSVKKKIIENGGQIFKLNEIKVDDFLNMKILFIRGKKF
;
A
#
# COMPACT_ATOMS: atom_id res chain seq x y z
N MET A 1 3.34 -0.94 -26.52
CA MET A 1 3.06 -1.43 -27.89
C MET A 1 1.62 -1.88 -28.07
N ILE A 2 1.14 -2.92 -27.38
CA ILE A 2 -0.22 -3.48 -27.54
C ILE A 2 -1.35 -2.45 -27.34
N GLN A 3 -1.20 -1.55 -26.37
CA GLN A 3 -2.22 -0.54 -26.06
C GLN A 3 -2.41 0.53 -27.15
N LEU A 4 -1.33 0.86 -27.88
CA LEU A 4 -1.37 1.82 -28.99
C LEU A 4 -2.17 1.23 -30.15
N LEU A 5 -1.93 -0.04 -30.46
CA LEU A 5 -2.69 -0.80 -31.46
C LEU A 5 -4.20 -0.86 -31.14
N ILE A 6 -4.56 -1.16 -29.90
CA ILE A 6 -5.97 -1.18 -29.47
C ILE A 6 -6.63 0.19 -29.64
N ASN A 7 -5.93 1.27 -29.29
CA ASN A 7 -6.46 2.62 -29.45
C ASN A 7 -6.63 2.99 -30.94
N ILE A 8 -5.70 2.59 -31.81
CA ILE A 8 -5.78 2.83 -33.27
C ILE A 8 -6.98 2.08 -33.88
N ILE A 9 -7.19 0.82 -33.50
CA ILE A 9 -8.31 0.00 -33.99
C ILE A 9 -9.66 0.59 -33.57
N ILE A 10 -9.78 1.04 -32.31
CA ILE A 10 -11.00 1.67 -31.79
C ILE A 10 -11.28 3.00 -32.53
N ILE A 11 -10.26 3.83 -32.74
CA ILE A 11 -10.41 5.10 -33.47
C ILE A 11 -10.85 4.84 -34.92
N TRP A 12 -10.25 3.86 -35.59
CA TRP A 12 -10.60 3.47 -36.95
C TRP A 12 -12.05 2.99 -37.05
N TYR A 13 -12.50 2.11 -36.14
CA TYR A 13 -13.88 1.62 -36.08
C TYR A 13 -14.91 2.75 -35.84
N LEU A 14 -14.56 3.74 -35.02
CA LEU A 14 -15.45 4.85 -34.69
C LEU A 14 -15.60 5.86 -35.83
N ILE A 15 -14.53 6.11 -36.60
CA ILE A 15 -14.58 6.95 -37.81
C ILE A 15 -15.48 6.31 -38.87
N ASN A 16 -15.39 4.98 -39.02
CA ASN A 16 -16.13 4.25 -40.06
C ASN A 16 -17.65 4.16 -39.81
N ASN A 17 -18.10 4.34 -38.56
CA ASN A 17 -19.51 4.24 -38.16
C ASN A 17 -20.22 5.60 -37.96
N ASN A 18 -19.58 6.71 -38.34
CA ASN A 18 -20.17 8.08 -38.31
C ASN A 18 -20.77 8.49 -36.94
N ILE A 19 -20.19 8.00 -35.85
CA ILE A 19 -20.67 8.26 -34.49
C ILE A 19 -20.35 9.73 -34.12
N PRO A 20 -21.30 10.50 -33.54
CA PRO A 20 -21.06 11.88 -33.19
C PRO A 20 -19.85 12.05 -32.27
N ASN A 21 -18.97 13.00 -32.62
CA ASN A 21 -17.67 13.25 -31.97
C ASN A 21 -17.75 13.47 -30.44
N ARG A 22 -18.93 13.88 -29.94
CA ARG A 22 -19.22 14.07 -28.51
C ARG A 22 -19.13 12.77 -27.69
N TYR A 23 -19.52 11.64 -28.27
CA TYR A 23 -19.41 10.32 -27.64
C TYR A 23 -17.97 9.78 -27.70
N LEU A 24 -17.21 10.15 -28.73
CA LEU A 24 -15.79 9.77 -28.90
C LEU A 24 -14.91 10.35 -27.79
N LEU A 25 -15.11 11.64 -27.47
CA LEU A 25 -14.40 12.29 -26.38
C LEU A 25 -14.77 11.67 -25.02
N PHE A 26 -16.03 11.27 -24.86
CA PHE A 26 -16.52 10.60 -23.66
C PHE A 26 -15.92 9.20 -23.49
N THR A 27 -15.92 8.37 -24.54
CA THR A 27 -15.33 7.02 -24.51
C THR A 27 -13.82 7.08 -24.32
N TYR A 28 -13.12 8.01 -24.98
CA TYR A 28 -11.69 8.22 -24.75
C TYR A 28 -11.38 8.67 -23.32
N LYS A 29 -12.17 9.60 -22.76
CA LYS A 29 -12.03 10.06 -21.36
C LYS A 29 -12.35 8.96 -20.36
N LEU A 30 -13.28 8.06 -20.68
CA LEU A 30 -13.61 6.89 -19.88
C LEU A 30 -12.49 5.85 -19.92
N ILE A 31 -12.00 5.52 -21.12
CA ILE A 31 -10.90 4.57 -21.36
C ILE A 31 -9.62 5.06 -20.67
N THR A 32 -9.22 6.32 -20.86
CA THR A 32 -8.04 6.90 -20.20
C THR A 32 -8.19 6.92 -18.67
N LYS A 33 -9.39 7.14 -18.14
CA LYS A 33 -9.65 7.07 -16.69
C LYS A 33 -9.57 5.64 -16.15
N ILE A 34 -10.10 4.65 -16.88
CA ILE A 34 -9.97 3.21 -16.59
C ILE A 34 -8.50 2.79 -16.64
N MET A 35 -7.76 3.26 -17.63
CA MET A 35 -6.32 3.01 -17.82
C MET A 35 -5.43 3.79 -16.84
N SER A 36 -5.94 4.82 -16.16
CA SER A 36 -5.15 5.63 -15.23
C SER A 36 -4.66 4.78 -14.07
N ASN A 37 -3.44 4.29 -14.20
CA ASN A 37 -2.83 3.42 -13.21
C ASN A 37 -2.63 4.25 -11.93
N ARG A 38 -3.40 3.97 -10.86
CA ARG A 38 -3.28 4.69 -9.58
C ARG A 38 -1.85 4.66 -9.01
N TYR A 39 -1.04 3.72 -9.48
CA TYR A 39 0.41 3.61 -9.25
C TYR A 39 1.19 4.88 -9.62
N ASN A 40 0.86 5.52 -10.75
CA ASN A 40 1.62 6.67 -11.27
C ASN A 40 1.20 8.00 -10.64
N LYS A 41 0.08 8.06 -9.92
CA LYS A 41 -0.39 9.31 -9.28
C LYS A 41 0.59 9.74 -8.19
N SER A 42 0.89 11.03 -8.12
CA SER A 42 1.65 11.62 -7.02
C SER A 42 0.89 11.47 -5.69
N THR A 43 1.63 11.44 -4.59
CA THR A 43 1.07 11.54 -3.23
C THR A 43 0.29 12.85 -3.10
N LYS A 44 -0.95 12.78 -2.63
CA LYS A 44 -1.74 13.97 -2.28
C LYS A 44 -1.33 14.60 -0.93
N SER A 45 -0.68 13.83 -0.06
CA SER A 45 -0.28 14.28 1.28
C SER A 45 0.79 15.36 1.20
N THR A 46 0.69 16.37 2.06
CA THR A 46 1.69 17.43 2.24
C THR A 46 2.89 17.01 3.11
N ASP A 47 2.77 15.91 3.86
CA ASP A 47 3.83 15.36 4.71
C ASP A 47 5.06 14.96 3.89
N LEU A 48 6.20 15.61 4.19
CA LEU A 48 7.48 15.39 3.50
C LEU A 48 7.96 13.95 3.62
N TYR A 49 7.88 13.33 4.80
CA TYR A 49 8.39 11.97 5.03
C TYR A 49 7.61 10.96 4.21
N LEU A 50 6.29 11.08 4.18
CA LEU A 50 5.43 10.23 3.37
C LEU A 50 5.69 10.43 1.87
N ARG A 51 5.90 11.67 1.43
CA ARG A 51 6.19 12.01 0.03
C ARG A 51 7.51 11.42 -0.43
N THR A 52 8.57 11.58 0.35
CA THR A 52 9.89 11.01 0.06
C THR A 52 9.83 9.48 0.06
N PHE A 53 9.15 8.89 1.04
CA PHE A 53 8.96 7.45 1.09
C PHE A 53 8.27 6.90 -0.17
N VAL A 54 7.17 7.52 -0.62
CA VAL A 54 6.48 7.08 -1.85
C VAL A 54 7.31 7.34 -3.10
N LYS A 55 8.12 8.40 -3.14
CA LYS A 55 9.09 8.62 -4.22
C LYS A 55 10.10 7.47 -4.29
N ASN A 56 10.66 7.06 -3.15
CA ASN A 56 11.60 5.95 -3.06
C ASN A 56 10.96 4.61 -3.46
N LEU A 57 9.69 4.38 -3.10
CA LEU A 57 8.95 3.18 -3.54
C LEU A 57 8.76 3.12 -5.06
N LYS A 58 8.66 4.26 -5.75
CA LYS A 58 8.44 4.28 -7.21
C LYS A 58 9.69 3.98 -8.02
N LEU A 59 10.87 4.06 -7.41
CA LEU A 59 12.13 3.77 -8.09
C LEU A 59 12.11 2.34 -8.66
N PRO A 60 12.62 2.14 -9.88
CA PRO A 60 12.68 0.83 -10.51
C PRO A 60 13.57 -0.10 -9.70
N ARG A 61 13.15 -1.36 -9.58
CA ARG A 61 13.87 -2.43 -8.89
C ARG A 61 13.74 -3.71 -9.69
N GLU A 62 14.85 -4.42 -9.87
CA GLU A 62 14.91 -5.61 -10.72
C GLU A 62 14.20 -6.80 -10.07
N ASN A 63 14.50 -7.10 -8.81
CA ASN A 63 14.07 -8.34 -8.14
C ASN A 63 12.83 -8.21 -7.24
N VAL A 64 11.86 -7.36 -7.62
CA VAL A 64 10.72 -7.03 -6.75
C VAL A 64 9.38 -7.50 -7.29
N LYS A 65 8.56 -8.06 -6.39
CA LYS A 65 7.16 -8.39 -6.65
C LYS A 65 6.35 -7.12 -6.96
N LYS A 66 6.24 -6.76 -8.25
CA LYS A 66 5.55 -5.54 -8.74
C LYS A 66 4.13 -5.39 -8.19
N LYS A 67 3.39 -6.49 -8.03
CA LYS A 67 2.02 -6.50 -7.44
C LYS A 67 2.00 -6.02 -5.99
N PHE A 68 2.97 -6.44 -5.18
CA PHE A 68 3.10 -6.04 -3.79
C PHE A 68 3.43 -4.55 -3.67
N LEU A 69 4.43 -4.09 -4.41
CA LEU A 69 4.84 -2.68 -4.41
C LEU A 69 3.71 -1.75 -4.87
N LYS A 70 2.97 -2.16 -5.91
CA LYS A 70 1.79 -1.43 -6.39
C LYS A 70 0.71 -1.31 -5.32
N GLU A 71 0.45 -2.39 -4.59
CA GLU A 71 -0.53 -2.39 -3.50
C GLU A 71 -0.05 -1.56 -2.30
N LEU A 72 1.24 -1.60 -1.97
CA LEU A 72 1.86 -0.78 -0.93
C LEU A 72 1.69 0.71 -1.25
N ILE A 73 2.12 1.17 -2.43
CA ILE A 73 1.98 2.57 -2.87
C ILE A 73 0.51 2.99 -2.86
N ARG A 74 -0.39 2.15 -3.38
CA ARG A 74 -1.83 2.42 -3.40
C ARG A 74 -2.39 2.63 -1.99
N ARG A 75 -1.98 1.80 -1.03
CA ARG A 75 -2.44 1.91 0.37
C ARG A 75 -1.82 3.12 1.07
N THR A 76 -0.55 3.45 0.83
CA THR A 76 0.10 4.64 1.39
C THR A 76 -0.55 5.92 0.91
N ASN A 77 -0.89 5.99 -0.39
CA ASN A 77 -1.56 7.14 -1.00
C ASN A 77 -3.07 7.23 -0.69
N SER A 78 -3.63 6.27 0.04
CA SER A 78 -5.04 6.30 0.40
C SER A 78 -5.31 7.32 1.52
N SER A 79 -6.54 7.84 1.57
CA SER A 79 -6.98 8.73 2.65
C SER A 79 -6.86 8.07 4.03
N ARG A 80 -6.78 8.89 5.09
CA ARG A 80 -6.70 8.40 6.48
C ARG A 80 -7.90 7.49 6.83
N LYS A 81 -9.12 7.85 6.42
CA LYS A 81 -10.33 7.02 6.60
C LYS A 81 -10.20 5.61 5.99
N SER A 82 -9.57 5.49 4.81
CA SER A 82 -9.32 4.18 4.18
C SER A 82 -8.22 3.37 4.88
N ARG A 83 -7.27 4.05 5.53
CA ARG A 83 -6.20 3.46 6.34
C ARG A 83 -6.67 3.24 7.78
N SER A 84 -7.70 2.40 7.93
CA SER A 84 -8.25 1.98 9.22
C SER A 84 -7.16 1.50 10.18
N VAL A 85 -7.23 1.96 11.43
CA VAL A 85 -6.31 1.54 12.50
C VAL A 85 -6.36 0.02 12.75
N ILE A 86 -5.27 -0.54 13.29
CA ILE A 86 -5.17 -1.96 13.62
C ILE A 86 -4.87 -2.13 15.10
N SER A 87 -5.57 -3.04 15.78
CA SER A 87 -5.26 -3.43 17.16
C SER A 87 -4.13 -4.46 17.20
N LEU A 88 -3.37 -4.46 18.30
CA LEU A 88 -2.28 -5.41 18.53
C LEU A 88 -2.77 -6.88 18.51
N SER A 89 -3.95 -7.15 19.06
CA SER A 89 -4.64 -8.45 19.06
C SER A 89 -4.80 -9.04 17.67
N LYS A 90 -5.15 -8.19 16.72
CA LYS A 90 -5.32 -8.61 15.32
C LYS A 90 -3.98 -9.02 14.72
N LEU A 91 -2.90 -8.30 15.03
CA LEU A 91 -1.55 -8.65 14.57
C LEU A 91 -1.09 -9.99 15.16
N ILE A 92 -1.33 -10.23 16.45
CA ILE A 92 -1.01 -11.50 17.11
C ILE A 92 -1.75 -12.66 16.45
N LYS A 93 -3.06 -12.51 16.20
CA LYS A 93 -3.87 -13.54 15.52
C LYS A 93 -3.31 -13.91 14.14
N PHE A 94 -2.80 -12.93 13.40
CA PHE A 94 -2.16 -13.17 12.11
C PHE A 94 -0.77 -13.78 12.25
N SER A 95 -0.01 -13.38 13.27
CA SER A 95 1.31 -13.94 13.56
C SER A 95 1.24 -15.42 13.95
N LEU A 96 0.20 -15.85 14.66
CA LEU A 96 0.03 -17.26 15.05
C LEU A 96 -0.16 -18.17 13.83
N LYS A 97 -0.71 -17.65 12.73
CA LYS A 97 -0.89 -18.42 11.49
C LYS A 97 0.39 -18.55 10.67
N ASP A 98 1.31 -17.60 10.83
CA ASP A 98 2.53 -17.46 10.03
C ASP A 98 3.66 -16.90 10.91
N THR A 99 4.19 -17.74 11.80
CA THR A 99 5.14 -17.36 12.87
C THR A 99 6.48 -16.81 12.36
N THR A 100 6.84 -17.09 11.10
CA THR A 100 8.14 -16.70 10.52
C THR A 100 8.13 -15.38 9.75
N LYS A 101 6.99 -14.69 9.63
CA LYS A 101 6.86 -13.50 8.77
C LYS A 101 6.98 -12.20 9.55
N SER A 102 7.76 -11.26 9.02
CA SER A 102 7.72 -9.87 9.49
C SER A 102 6.42 -9.21 9.04
N ILE A 103 5.81 -8.38 9.89
CA ILE A 103 4.49 -7.81 9.61
C ILE A 103 4.64 -6.40 9.06
N LEU A 104 4.05 -6.13 7.90
CA LEU A 104 3.99 -4.80 7.30
C LEU A 104 2.55 -4.29 7.27
N THR A 105 2.34 -3.06 7.75
CA THR A 105 1.02 -2.43 7.80
C THR A 105 1.10 -0.94 7.48
N VAL A 106 0.21 -0.42 6.63
CA VAL A 106 0.19 1.02 6.27
C VAL A 106 -0.78 1.83 7.14
N SER A 107 -0.89 1.48 8.42
CA SER A 107 -1.91 2.02 9.34
C SER A 107 -1.29 2.32 10.71
N LYS A 108 -1.99 3.10 11.55
CA LYS A 108 -1.59 3.25 12.95
C LYS A 108 -1.95 1.99 13.73
N ILE A 109 -1.05 1.55 14.60
CA ILE A 109 -1.27 0.40 15.49
C ILE A 109 -1.62 0.90 16.89
N LEU A 110 -2.71 0.36 17.44
CA LEU A 110 -3.24 0.66 18.77
C LEU A 110 -3.06 -0.51 19.73
N ASN A 111 -2.96 -0.17 21.01
CA ASN A 111 -2.87 -1.16 22.07
C ASN A 111 -4.23 -1.81 22.29
N ASP A 112 -4.20 -3.04 22.77
CA ASP A 112 -5.35 -3.69 23.38
C ASP A 112 -4.89 -4.12 24.77
N GLU A 113 -5.53 -3.56 25.79
CA GLU A 113 -5.17 -3.74 27.20
C GLU A 113 -5.45 -5.14 27.69
N ARG A 114 -6.38 -5.86 27.04
CA ARG A 114 -6.78 -7.22 27.41
C ARG A 114 -5.68 -8.25 27.21
N ILE A 115 -4.65 -7.92 26.44
CA ILE A 115 -3.57 -8.85 26.13
C ILE A 115 -2.42 -8.60 27.09
N SER A 116 -2.17 -9.50 28.03
CA SER A 116 -1.05 -9.31 28.98
C SER A 116 0.31 -9.59 28.34
N LYS A 117 0.44 -10.70 27.59
CA LYS A 117 1.69 -11.12 26.95
C LYS A 117 1.59 -11.03 25.44
N THR A 118 2.62 -10.46 24.80
CA THR A 118 2.71 -10.41 23.33
C THR A 118 3.89 -11.24 22.86
N PRO A 119 3.74 -12.03 21.78
CA PRO A 119 4.88 -12.75 21.21
C PRO A 119 5.95 -11.79 20.69
N LYS A 120 7.15 -12.30 20.43
CA LYS A 120 8.21 -11.56 19.74
C LYS A 120 7.77 -11.26 18.31
N LEU A 121 7.51 -9.99 18.02
CA LEU A 121 7.04 -9.54 16.70
C LEU A 121 8.03 -8.55 16.09
N LYS A 122 8.24 -8.63 14.77
CA LYS A 122 8.91 -7.60 13.98
C LYS A 122 7.88 -6.87 13.13
N ILE A 123 7.58 -5.62 13.48
CA ILE A 123 6.47 -4.86 12.90
C ILE A 123 6.95 -3.57 12.23
N PHE A 124 6.49 -3.38 11.00
CA PHE A 124 6.66 -2.17 10.19
C PHE A 124 5.31 -1.46 10.04
N ALA A 125 5.22 -0.21 10.51
CA ALA A 125 3.99 0.58 10.34
C ALA A 125 4.21 2.07 10.18
N LEU A 126 3.15 2.83 9.90
CA LEU A 126 3.26 4.29 9.78
C LEU A 126 3.48 4.91 11.16
N ASN A 127 2.60 4.56 12.11
CA ASN A 127 2.62 5.10 13.46
C ASN A 127 2.25 4.01 14.47
N PHE A 128 2.73 4.19 15.69
CA PHE A 128 2.46 3.31 16.83
C PHE A 128 2.02 4.15 18.02
N SER A 129 1.11 3.62 18.83
CA SER A 129 0.84 4.15 20.18
C SER A 129 2.07 3.97 21.08
N SER A 130 2.29 4.87 22.03
CA SER A 130 3.38 4.77 23.03
C SER A 130 3.27 3.48 23.84
N SER A 131 2.06 3.13 24.28
CA SER A 131 1.76 1.88 24.99
C SER A 131 2.13 0.63 24.21
N VAL A 132 1.86 0.60 22.89
CA VAL A 132 2.23 -0.50 22.00
C VAL A 132 3.75 -0.64 21.90
N LYS A 133 4.47 0.49 21.80
CA LYS A 133 5.92 0.48 21.69
C LYS A 133 6.56 -0.15 22.92
N LYS A 134 6.16 0.33 24.11
CA LYS A 134 6.64 -0.20 25.39
C LYS A 134 6.41 -1.72 25.47
N LYS A 135 5.19 -2.16 25.20
CA LYS A 135 4.80 -3.58 25.28
C LYS A 135 5.59 -4.49 24.36
N ILE A 136 5.80 -4.11 23.10
CA ILE A 136 6.56 -4.94 22.16
C ILE A 136 8.05 -4.96 22.52
N ILE A 137 8.61 -3.83 22.94
CA ILE A 137 10.03 -3.74 23.34
C ILE A 137 10.28 -4.58 24.59
N GLU A 138 9.40 -4.51 25.60
CA GLU A 138 9.48 -5.34 26.82
C GLU A 138 9.45 -6.84 26.52
N ASN A 139 8.71 -7.25 25.49
CA ASN A 139 8.66 -8.66 25.06
C ASN A 139 9.79 -9.03 24.09
N GLY A 140 10.78 -8.15 23.86
CA GLY A 140 11.93 -8.41 22.99
C GLY A 140 11.59 -8.40 21.48
N GLY A 141 10.51 -7.73 21.10
CA GLY A 141 10.14 -7.50 19.70
C GLY A 141 10.81 -6.26 19.10
N GLN A 142 10.63 -6.07 17.80
CA GLN A 142 11.20 -4.96 17.05
C GLN A 142 10.11 -4.14 16.36
N ILE A 143 10.25 -2.81 16.42
CA ILE A 143 9.32 -1.86 15.81
C ILE A 143 10.10 -0.94 14.88
N PHE A 144 9.58 -0.74 13.69
CA PHE A 144 10.13 0.19 12.72
C PHE A 144 9.03 1.05 12.12
N LYS A 145 9.25 2.36 12.04
CA LYS A 145 8.39 3.19 11.20
C LYS A 145 8.78 3.04 9.73
N LEU A 146 7.77 3.10 8.87
CA LEU A 146 7.92 2.98 7.42
C LEU A 146 8.85 4.04 6.81
N ASN A 147 8.92 5.24 7.39
CA ASN A 147 9.79 6.32 6.91
C ASN A 147 11.24 6.23 7.41
N GLU A 148 11.49 5.46 8.47
CA GLU A 148 12.83 5.29 9.07
C GLU A 148 13.61 4.15 8.39
N ILE A 149 12.92 3.22 7.72
CA ILE A 149 13.54 2.07 7.08
C ILE A 149 13.81 2.28 5.59
N LYS A 150 14.91 1.70 5.09
CA LYS A 150 15.18 1.63 3.65
C LYS A 150 14.23 0.65 2.98
N VAL A 151 13.84 0.98 1.75
CA VAL A 151 12.85 0.19 1.02
C VAL A 151 13.35 -1.22 0.71
N ASP A 152 14.64 -1.35 0.45
CA ASP A 152 15.23 -2.61 -0.01
C ASP A 152 15.33 -3.63 1.13
N ASP A 153 15.53 -3.17 2.37
CA ASP A 153 15.59 -4.02 3.57
C ASP A 153 14.33 -4.84 3.72
N PHE A 154 13.16 -4.22 3.58
CA PHE A 154 11.90 -4.92 3.80
C PHE A 154 11.49 -5.74 2.56
N LEU A 155 11.88 -5.34 1.34
CA LEU A 155 11.50 -6.08 0.12
C LEU A 155 12.11 -7.48 0.05
N ASN A 156 13.30 -7.66 0.62
CA ASN A 156 13.99 -8.95 0.68
C ASN A 156 13.46 -9.86 1.81
N MET A 157 12.61 -9.34 2.71
CA MET A 157 12.05 -10.10 3.82
C MET A 157 10.78 -10.84 3.42
N LYS A 158 10.53 -11.97 4.09
CA LYS A 158 9.22 -12.65 4.03
C LYS A 158 8.19 -11.84 4.82
N ILE A 159 7.45 -10.98 4.12
CA ILE A 159 6.48 -10.06 4.73
C ILE A 159 5.06 -10.60 4.69
N LEU A 160 4.36 -10.47 5.82
CA LEU A 160 2.91 -10.54 5.90
C LEU A 160 2.30 -9.14 5.81
N PHE A 161 1.60 -8.85 4.71
CA PHE A 161 1.03 -7.53 4.46
C PHE A 161 -0.43 -7.41 4.90
N ILE A 162 -0.66 -6.75 6.03
CA ILE A 162 -1.96 -6.75 6.70
C ILE A 162 -2.71 -5.44 6.42
N ARG A 163 -4.04 -5.53 6.46
CA ARG A 163 -4.95 -4.39 6.42
C ARG A 163 -5.94 -4.45 7.58
N GLY A 164 -6.28 -3.29 8.14
CA GLY A 164 -7.41 -3.16 9.06
C GLY A 164 -8.75 -3.43 8.38
N LYS A 165 -9.78 -3.72 9.19
CA LYS A 165 -11.15 -3.83 8.68
C LYS A 165 -11.57 -2.41 8.28
N LYS A 166 -12.04 -2.24 7.04
CA LYS A 166 -12.64 -0.96 6.66
C LYS A 166 -13.97 -0.82 7.40
N PHE A 167 -14.21 0.36 7.95
CA PHE A 167 -15.56 0.79 8.31
C PHE A 167 -16.36 1.03 7.03
#